data_AF-A0A3D2GKS9-F1
#
_entry.id   AF-A0A3D2GKS9-F1
#
_cell.length_a   1.000
_cell.length_b   1.000
_cell.length_c   1.000
_cell.angle_alpha   90.00
_cell.angle_beta   90.00
_cell.angle_gamma   90.00
#
_symmetry.space_group_name_H-M   'P 1'
#
loop_
_entity.id
_entity.type
_entity.pdbx_description
1 polymer ?
#
loop_
_entity_poly.entity_id
_entity_poly.type
_entity_poly.pdbx_seq_one_letter_code
_entity_poly.pdbx_strand_id
1 'polypeptide(L)'
;MFGKFGRKKSADTLTLEVIGVITGAEQFDLGKNNSKGTQIAHKYARDLDRIIQRNRRVMDSDTLQFLRDSHRHFKSLAKTASSIAEGPIMSGPMPGVAVPLNVKANPDWQEKFTAFRDEMRGAAAQVFEKQYLPGFRALPAYEPTKEQELAGRIIMSLR
;
A
#
# COMPACT_ATOMS: atom_id res chain seq x y z
N MET A 1 -29.37 2.44 -0.43
CA MET A 1 -28.81 1.41 -1.33
C MET A 1 -28.06 2.09 -2.47
N PHE A 2 -26.76 2.35 -2.32
CA PHE A 2 -25.92 2.86 -3.41
C PHE A 2 -25.25 1.68 -4.11
N GLY A 3 -25.56 1.54 -5.40
CA GLY A 3 -25.36 0.35 -6.20
C GLY A 3 -23.92 -0.16 -6.25
N LYS A 4 -23.84 -1.49 -6.33
CA LYS A 4 -22.67 -2.33 -6.60
C LYS A 4 -22.07 -2.09 -8.00
N PHE A 5 -21.74 -0.84 -8.34
CA PHE A 5 -20.81 -0.56 -9.42
C PHE A 5 -19.40 -0.59 -8.84
N GLY A 6 -18.83 -1.78 -8.80
CA GLY A 6 -17.41 -1.95 -8.47
C GLY A 6 -16.58 -1.14 -9.45
N ARG A 7 -16.15 0.06 -9.05
CA ARG A 7 -15.13 0.82 -9.76
C ARG A 7 -13.91 -0.09 -9.86
N LYS A 8 -13.72 -0.72 -11.03
CA LYS A 8 -12.52 -1.51 -11.32
C LYS A 8 -11.34 -0.57 -11.08
N LYS A 9 -10.46 -0.89 -10.13
CA LYS A 9 -9.25 -0.09 -9.88
C LYS A 9 -8.49 0.05 -11.21
N SER A 10 -8.11 1.28 -11.55
CA SER A 10 -7.21 1.53 -12.67
C SER A 10 -5.82 1.02 -12.32
N ALA A 11 -4.96 0.86 -13.34
CA ALA A 11 -3.57 0.49 -13.13
C ALA A 11 -2.88 1.51 -12.22
N ASP A 12 -3.05 2.81 -12.50
CA ASP A 12 -2.42 3.89 -11.76
C ASP A 12 -2.84 3.94 -10.29
N THR A 13 -4.14 3.75 -10.00
CA THR A 13 -4.61 3.70 -8.61
C THR A 13 -3.98 2.53 -7.87
N LEU A 14 -3.91 1.35 -8.47
CA LEU A 14 -3.30 0.20 -7.82
C LEU A 14 -1.78 0.38 -7.66
N THR A 15 -1.09 0.98 -8.64
CA THR A 15 0.33 1.30 -8.54
C THR A 15 0.61 2.22 -7.36
N LEU A 16 -0.17 3.31 -7.21
CA LEU A 16 -0.04 4.24 -6.09
C LEU A 16 -0.35 3.61 -4.74
N GLU A 17 -1.38 2.77 -4.63
CA GLU A 17 -1.67 2.02 -3.41
C GLU A 17 -0.51 1.10 -3.03
N VAL A 18 0.06 0.37 -3.99
CA VAL A 18 1.20 -0.52 -3.73
C VAL A 18 2.44 0.27 -3.31
N ILE A 19 2.71 1.42 -3.94
CA ILE A 19 3.76 2.35 -3.51
C ILE A 19 3.49 2.85 -2.09
N GLY A 20 2.24 3.22 -1.78
CA GLY A 20 1.82 3.67 -0.45
C GLY A 20 2.06 2.60 0.63
N VAL A 21 1.75 1.34 0.33
CA VAL A 21 2.02 0.20 1.20
C VAL A 21 3.53 0.00 1.42
N ILE A 22 4.32 0.06 0.36
CA ILE A 22 5.78 -0.14 0.43
C ILE A 22 6.45 0.98 1.25
N THR A 23 6.10 2.23 0.96
CA THR A 23 6.65 3.41 1.63
C THR A 23 6.11 3.59 3.05
N GLY A 24 4.96 2.99 3.37
CA GLY A 24 4.28 3.13 4.66
C GLY A 24 3.44 4.40 4.78
N ALA A 25 3.23 5.11 3.67
CA ALA A 25 2.28 6.21 3.59
C ALA A 25 0.84 5.72 3.75
N GLU A 26 0.56 4.48 3.33
CA GLU A 26 -0.68 3.77 3.61
C GLU A 26 -0.43 2.71 4.69
N GLN A 27 -1.08 2.84 5.85
CA GLN A 27 -1.10 1.78 6.83
C GLN A 27 -2.15 0.75 6.45
N PHE A 28 -1.76 -0.51 6.36
CA PHE A 28 -2.73 -1.59 6.34
C PHE A 28 -3.59 -1.51 7.61
N ASP A 29 -4.91 -1.47 7.48
CA ASP A 29 -5.79 -1.88 8.59
C ASP A 29 -5.65 -3.40 8.77
N LEU A 30 -4.55 -3.81 9.41
CA LEU A 30 -4.22 -5.21 9.68
C LEU A 30 -5.16 -5.81 10.74
N GLY A 31 -6.05 -5.00 11.35
CA GLY A 31 -6.83 -5.38 12.51
C GLY A 31 -5.97 -5.64 13.75
N LYS A 32 -6.62 -5.99 14.86
CA LYS A 32 -5.92 -6.41 16.07
C LYS A 32 -5.03 -7.61 15.75
N ASN A 33 -3.77 -7.56 16.19
CA ASN A 33 -2.80 -8.65 16.09
C ASN A 33 -2.58 -9.16 14.66
N ASN A 34 -2.63 -8.27 13.68
CA ASN A 34 -2.41 -8.55 12.26
C ASN A 34 -3.37 -9.57 11.64
N SER A 35 -4.54 -9.80 12.23
CA SER A 35 -5.51 -10.82 11.79
C SER A 35 -5.97 -10.69 10.34
N LYS A 36 -5.92 -9.50 9.73
CA LYS A 36 -6.32 -9.28 8.33
C LYS A 36 -5.18 -9.31 7.32
N GLY A 37 -3.92 -9.36 7.76
CA GLY A 37 -2.74 -9.22 6.90
C GLY A 37 -2.70 -10.20 5.71
N THR A 38 -2.92 -11.50 5.97
CA THR A 38 -2.96 -12.53 4.92
C THR A 38 -4.10 -12.30 3.93
N GLN A 39 -5.29 -11.92 4.41
CA GLN A 39 -6.45 -11.65 3.56
C GLN A 39 -6.20 -10.45 2.64
N ILE A 40 -5.58 -9.40 3.16
CA ILE A 40 -5.24 -8.21 2.39
C ILE A 40 -4.15 -8.53 1.36
N ALA A 41 -3.11 -9.26 1.74
CA ALA A 41 -2.09 -9.73 0.80
C ALA A 41 -2.69 -10.56 -0.35
N HIS A 42 -3.66 -11.44 -0.05
CA HIS A 42 -4.43 -12.17 -1.06
C HIS A 42 -5.24 -11.27 -2.00
N LYS A 43 -5.78 -10.16 -1.48
CA LYS A 43 -6.53 -9.18 -2.28
C LYS A 43 -5.58 -8.47 -3.26
N TYR A 44 -4.48 -7.92 -2.77
CA TYR A 44 -3.47 -7.27 -3.62
C TYR A 44 -2.90 -8.21 -4.67
N ALA A 45 -2.57 -9.45 -4.30
CA ALA A 45 -2.07 -10.42 -5.27
C ALA A 45 -3.06 -10.67 -6.42
N ARG A 46 -4.36 -10.81 -6.11
CA ARG A 46 -5.40 -11.00 -7.13
C ARG A 46 -5.62 -9.75 -7.99
N ASP A 47 -5.61 -8.58 -7.38
CA ASP A 47 -5.82 -7.32 -8.11
C ASP A 47 -4.64 -7.03 -9.04
N LEU A 48 -3.41 -7.28 -8.59
CA LEU A 48 -2.21 -7.15 -9.41
C LEU A 48 -2.20 -8.11 -10.60
N ASP A 49 -2.50 -9.40 -10.38
CA ASP A 49 -2.57 -10.38 -11.48
C ASP A 49 -3.56 -9.94 -12.56
N ARG A 50 -4.75 -9.47 -12.16
CA ARG A 50 -5.76 -8.96 -13.09
C ARG A 50 -5.29 -7.71 -13.86
N ILE A 51 -4.67 -6.75 -13.18
CA ILE A 51 -4.21 -5.51 -13.81
C ILE A 51 -3.05 -5.77 -14.77
N ILE A 52 -2.10 -6.62 -14.39
CA ILE A 52 -0.97 -7.02 -15.23
C ILE A 52 -1.49 -7.70 -16.50
N GLN A 53 -2.42 -8.64 -16.39
CA GLN A 53 -2.99 -9.33 -17.56
C GLN A 53 -3.76 -8.36 -18.47
N ARG A 54 -4.55 -7.46 -17.90
CA ARG A 54 -5.38 -6.51 -18.66
C ARG A 54 -4.57 -5.42 -19.38
N ASN A 55 -3.51 -4.90 -18.74
CA ASN A 55 -2.81 -3.70 -19.20
C ASN A 55 -1.39 -3.97 -19.72
N ARG A 56 -0.99 -5.24 -19.87
CA ARG A 56 0.39 -5.64 -20.26
C ARG A 56 0.96 -4.88 -21.47
N ARG A 57 0.13 -4.51 -22.44
CA ARG A 57 0.57 -3.88 -23.70
C ARG A 57 0.66 -2.34 -23.63
N VAL A 58 0.02 -1.73 -22.64
CA VAL A 58 -0.10 -0.26 -22.53
C VAL A 58 0.67 0.31 -21.35
N MET A 59 1.14 -0.54 -20.44
CA MET A 59 1.93 -0.16 -19.27
C MET A 59 3.42 -0.06 -19.65
N ASP A 60 4.11 0.93 -19.10
CA ASP A 60 5.56 1.04 -19.28
C ASP A 60 6.30 -0.13 -18.60
N SER A 61 7.49 -0.46 -19.13
CA SER A 61 8.26 -1.63 -18.71
C SER A 61 8.56 -1.65 -17.22
N ASP A 62 8.90 -0.49 -16.66
CA ASP A 62 9.41 -0.38 -15.30
C ASP A 62 8.26 -0.55 -14.30
N THR A 63 7.13 0.08 -14.57
CA THR A 63 5.90 -0.13 -13.79
C THR A 63 5.39 -1.56 -13.90
N LEU A 64 5.43 -2.15 -15.10
CA LEU A 64 5.04 -3.54 -15.27
C LEU A 64 5.94 -4.49 -14.46
N GLN A 65 7.24 -4.24 -14.44
CA GLN A 65 8.19 -5.02 -13.66
C GLN A 65 7.96 -4.83 -12.16
N PHE A 66 7.81 -3.58 -11.71
CA PHE A 66 7.47 -3.24 -10.33
C PHE A 66 6.22 -3.99 -9.84
N LEU A 67 5.11 -3.94 -10.60
CA LEU A 67 3.87 -4.62 -10.22
C LEU A 67 4.02 -6.15 -10.20
N ARG A 68 4.85 -6.73 -11.08
CA ARG A 68 5.14 -8.18 -11.06
C ARG A 68 5.92 -8.59 -9.83
N ASP A 69 6.90 -7.80 -9.44
CA ASP A 69 7.71 -8.06 -8.25
C ASP A 69 6.85 -7.88 -6.99
N SER A 70 6.07 -6.81 -6.89
CA SER A 70 5.08 -6.65 -5.83
C SER A 70 4.10 -7.81 -5.77
N HIS A 71 3.59 -8.29 -6.92
CA HIS A 71 2.69 -9.45 -6.98
C HIS A 71 3.34 -10.71 -6.38
N ARG A 72 4.62 -10.94 -6.65
CA ARG A 72 5.39 -12.07 -6.10
C ARG A 72 5.47 -11.99 -4.57
N HIS A 73 5.79 -10.82 -4.02
CA HIS A 73 5.85 -10.62 -2.57
C HIS A 73 4.47 -10.78 -1.91
N PHE A 74 3.42 -10.18 -2.48
CA PHE A 74 2.06 -10.35 -1.95
C PHE A 74 1.59 -11.80 -2.01
N LYS A 75 1.95 -12.57 -3.05
CA LYS A 75 1.71 -14.02 -3.10
C LYS A 75 2.47 -14.77 -2.00
N SER A 76 3.69 -14.37 -1.67
CA SER A 76 4.47 -14.97 -0.60
C SER A 76 3.86 -14.70 0.78
N LEU A 77 3.49 -13.43 1.03
CA LEU A 77 2.81 -13.00 2.26
C LEU A 77 1.45 -13.67 2.44
N ALA A 78 0.70 -13.87 1.35
CA ALA A 78 -0.58 -14.55 1.36
C ALA A 78 -0.49 -16.04 1.75
N LYS A 79 0.67 -16.68 1.60
CA LYS A 79 0.90 -18.07 2.02
C LYS A 79 1.29 -18.20 3.48
N THR A 80 1.62 -17.09 4.15
CA THR A 80 2.02 -17.08 5.56
C THR A 80 0.85 -16.52 6.37
N ALA A 81 0.44 -17.20 7.44
CA ALA A 81 -0.60 -16.69 8.32
C ALA A 81 -0.10 -15.42 9.03
N SER A 82 -0.86 -14.33 9.00
CA SER A 82 -0.47 -13.06 9.61
C SER A 82 -0.74 -12.99 11.11
N SER A 83 -1.50 -13.96 11.63
CA SER A 83 -1.74 -14.16 13.06
C SER A 83 -1.58 -15.62 13.44
N ILE A 84 -1.19 -15.87 14.69
CA ILE A 84 -1.04 -17.18 15.31
C ILE A 84 -2.11 -17.31 16.40
N ALA A 85 -2.81 -18.44 16.44
CA ALA A 85 -3.74 -18.75 17.50
C ALA A 85 -2.99 -18.89 18.83
N GLU A 86 -3.51 -18.27 19.89
CA GLU A 86 -3.03 -18.45 21.26
C GLU A 86 -4.16 -18.92 22.16
N GLY A 87 -3.85 -19.90 23.01
CA GLY A 87 -4.77 -20.43 23.99
C GLY A 87 -5.81 -21.41 23.43
N PRO A 88 -6.79 -21.79 24.27
CA PRO A 88 -7.79 -22.77 23.89
C PRO A 88 -8.66 -22.29 22.73
N ILE A 89 -9.09 -23.23 21.90
CA ILE A 89 -9.98 -22.97 20.78
C ILE A 89 -11.42 -23.14 21.30
N MET A 90 -12.29 -22.15 21.10
CA MET A 90 -13.71 -22.31 21.41
C MET A 90 -14.48 -22.79 20.18
N SER A 91 -15.55 -23.55 20.43
CA SER A 91 -16.61 -23.73 19.46
C SER A 91 -17.17 -22.35 19.10
N GLY A 92 -17.01 -21.98 17.84
CA GLY A 92 -17.54 -20.76 17.27
C GLY A 92 -19.05 -20.74 17.23
N PRO A 93 -19.64 -19.62 16.79
CA PRO A 93 -21.10 -19.45 16.73
C PRO A 93 -21.79 -20.38 15.71
N MET A 94 -21.02 -21.04 14.85
CA MET A 94 -21.53 -22.05 13.90
C MET A 94 -20.99 -23.44 14.28
N PRO A 95 -21.84 -24.49 14.21
CA PRO A 95 -21.41 -25.87 14.44
C PRO A 95 -20.19 -26.23 13.58
N GLY A 96 -19.15 -26.79 14.22
CA GLY A 96 -17.93 -27.22 13.53
C GLY A 96 -16.92 -26.10 13.21
N VAL A 97 -17.21 -24.84 13.54
CA VAL A 97 -16.23 -23.76 13.43
C VAL A 97 -15.48 -23.64 14.74
N ALA A 98 -14.16 -23.74 14.71
CA ALA A 98 -13.31 -23.57 15.88
C ALA A 98 -12.63 -22.18 15.79
N VAL A 99 -12.77 -21.35 16.83
CA VAL A 99 -12.28 -19.97 16.84
C VAL A 99 -11.25 -19.80 17.95
N PRO A 100 -10.03 -19.30 17.66
CA PRO A 100 -9.05 -19.01 18.69
C PRO A 100 -9.59 -17.94 19.65
N LEU A 101 -9.50 -18.18 20.96
CA LEU A 101 -9.87 -17.20 21.99
C LEU A 101 -8.96 -15.97 21.95
N ASN A 102 -7.67 -16.19 21.71
CA ASN A 102 -6.69 -15.15 21.48
C ASN A 102 -5.94 -15.42 20.18
N VAL A 103 -5.52 -14.35 19.53
CA VAL A 103 -4.63 -14.39 18.37
C VAL A 103 -3.52 -13.40 18.62
N LYS A 104 -2.26 -13.75 18.34
CA LYS A 104 -1.13 -12.80 18.33
C LYS A 104 -0.67 -12.57 16.90
N ALA A 105 0.03 -11.46 16.67
CA ALA A 105 0.65 -11.22 15.37
C ALA A 105 1.74 -12.28 15.11
N ASN A 106 1.81 -12.77 13.86
CA ASN A 106 2.87 -13.69 13.47
C ASN A 106 4.17 -12.90 13.18
N PRO A 107 5.26 -13.09 13.95
CA PRO A 107 6.53 -12.41 13.71
C PRO A 107 7.12 -12.72 12.33
N ASP A 108 7.01 -13.96 11.85
CA ASP A 108 7.53 -14.35 10.53
C ASP A 108 6.83 -13.60 9.39
N TRP A 109 5.53 -13.34 9.56
CA TRP A 109 4.78 -12.56 8.59
C TRP A 109 5.22 -11.10 8.61
N GLN A 110 5.45 -10.53 9.79
CA GLN A 110 5.94 -9.16 9.96
C GLN A 110 7.34 -8.99 9.37
N GLU A 111 8.25 -9.93 9.63
CA GLU A 111 9.61 -9.91 9.08
C GLU A 111 9.57 -9.96 7.55
N LYS A 112 8.80 -10.88 6.96
CA LYS A 112 8.61 -10.94 5.50
C LYS A 112 8.03 -9.67 4.93
N PHE A 113 7.09 -9.04 5.65
CA PHE A 113 6.47 -7.81 5.19
C PHE A 113 7.46 -6.65 5.21
N THR A 114 8.26 -6.52 6.28
CA THR A 114 9.33 -5.53 6.38
C THR A 114 10.38 -5.74 5.29
N ALA A 115 10.85 -6.97 5.09
CA ALA A 115 11.82 -7.29 4.04
C ALA A 115 11.30 -6.92 2.64
N PHE A 116 10.04 -7.23 2.34
CA PHE A 116 9.38 -6.80 1.10
C PHE A 116 9.39 -5.28 0.94
N ARG A 117 9.03 -4.53 2.00
CA ARG A 117 9.02 -3.06 1.95
C ARG A 117 10.41 -2.49 1.69
N ASP A 118 11.42 -3.06 2.32
CA ASP A 118 12.80 -2.58 2.19
C ASP A 118 13.38 -2.88 0.80
N GLU A 119 13.17 -4.10 0.29
CA GLU A 119 13.61 -4.50 -1.05
C GLU A 119 12.97 -3.64 -2.14
N MET A 120 11.68 -3.33 -2.01
CA MET A 120 10.92 -2.64 -3.06
C MET A 120 10.92 -1.12 -2.93
N ARG A 121 11.48 -0.55 -1.86
CA ARG A 121 11.45 0.89 -1.59
C ARG A 121 12.07 1.70 -2.72
N GLY A 122 13.22 1.27 -3.23
CA GLY A 122 13.92 1.94 -4.33
C GLY A 122 13.10 1.93 -5.63
N ALA A 123 12.55 0.76 -6.00
CA ALA A 123 11.72 0.62 -7.19
C ALA A 123 10.42 1.44 -7.08
N ALA A 124 9.79 1.48 -5.90
CA ALA A 124 8.60 2.28 -5.65
C ALA A 124 8.88 3.79 -5.84
N ALA A 125 10.01 4.29 -5.32
CA ALA A 125 10.40 5.69 -5.49
C ALA A 125 10.65 6.04 -6.97
N GLN A 126 11.35 5.16 -7.71
CA GLN A 126 11.62 5.37 -9.14
C GLN A 126 10.35 5.42 -9.99
N VAL A 127 9.43 4.46 -9.79
CA VAL A 127 8.13 4.46 -10.48
C VAL A 127 7.32 5.70 -10.11
N PHE A 128 7.32 6.07 -8.83
CA PHE A 128 6.62 7.27 -8.37
C PHE A 128 7.16 8.54 -9.04
N GLU A 129 8.48 8.73 -9.02
CA GLU A 129 9.16 9.89 -9.63
C GLU A 129 8.92 9.97 -11.13
N LYS A 130 9.03 8.84 -11.83
CA LYS A 130 8.88 8.78 -13.28
C LYS A 130 7.45 9.05 -13.75
N GLN A 131 6.45 8.53 -13.04
CA GLN A 131 5.06 8.61 -13.50
C GLN A 131 4.31 9.82 -12.94
N TYR A 132 4.63 10.27 -11.72
CA TYR A 132 3.77 11.23 -11.00
C TYR A 132 4.48 12.54 -10.62
N LEU A 133 5.81 12.60 -10.63
CA LEU A 133 6.58 13.83 -10.41
C LEU A 133 7.09 14.60 -11.64
N PRO A 134 6.97 14.15 -12.93
CA PRO A 134 7.44 14.97 -14.06
C PRO A 134 6.77 16.35 -14.14
N GLY A 135 5.54 16.49 -13.64
CA GLY A 135 4.84 17.78 -13.53
C GLY A 135 5.17 18.61 -12.29
N PHE A 136 5.80 18.02 -11.26
CA PHE A 136 6.12 18.70 -9.99
C PHE A 136 7.45 19.46 -10.08
N ARG A 137 8.42 18.96 -10.86
CA ARG A 137 9.67 19.68 -11.17
C ARG A 137 9.47 20.85 -12.15
N ALA A 138 8.32 20.94 -12.81
CA ALA A 138 7.96 22.01 -13.74
C ALA A 138 7.19 23.17 -13.09
N LEU A 139 6.93 23.11 -11.78
CA LEU A 139 6.44 24.29 -11.06
C LEU A 139 7.64 25.25 -10.90
N PRO A 140 7.55 26.50 -11.38
CA PRO A 140 8.58 27.47 -11.09
C PRO A 140 8.73 27.56 -9.57
N ALA A 141 9.97 27.67 -9.09
CA ALA A 141 10.22 28.00 -7.69
C ALA A 141 9.29 29.15 -7.31
N TYR A 142 8.56 29.01 -6.21
CA TYR A 142 7.73 30.08 -5.69
C TYR A 142 8.65 31.26 -5.37
N GLU A 143 8.73 32.21 -6.31
CA GLU A 143 9.29 33.53 -6.06
C GLU A 143 8.18 34.35 -5.41
N PRO A 144 8.27 34.65 -4.10
CA PRO A 144 7.28 35.48 -3.46
C PRO A 144 7.23 36.84 -4.17
N THR A 145 6.03 37.33 -4.47
CA THR A 145 5.88 38.66 -5.04
C THR A 145 6.37 39.71 -4.04
N LYS A 146 6.82 40.88 -4.52
CA LYS A 146 7.28 41.98 -3.65
C LYS A 146 6.26 42.37 -2.56
N GLU A 147 4.97 42.18 -2.82
CA GLU A 147 3.89 42.41 -1.84
C GLU A 147 3.90 41.38 -0.69
N GLN A 148 4.24 40.12 -0.98
CA GLN A 148 4.33 39.04 0.00
C GLN A 148 5.61 39.14 0.85
N GLU A 149 6.72 39.60 0.26
CA GLU A 149 7.91 39.97 1.03
C GLU A 149 7.64 41.16 1.98
N LEU A 150 6.86 42.15 1.51
CA LEU A 150 6.47 43.30 2.32
C LEU A 150 5.59 42.87 3.50
N ALA A 151 4.62 41.98 3.26
CA ALA A 151 3.76 41.42 4.29
C ALA A 151 4.55 40.62 5.34
N GLY A 152 5.52 39.82 4.90
CA GLY A 152 6.41 39.08 5.80
C GLY A 152 7.28 39.98 6.68
N ARG A 153 7.75 41.13 6.15
CA ARG A 153 8.50 42.13 6.93
C ARG A 153 7.63 42.86 7.95
N ILE A 154 6.39 43.22 7.60
CA ILE A 154 5.47 43.91 8.53
C ILE A 154 5.14 43.02 9.74
N ILE A 155 4.95 41.72 9.52
CA ILE A 155 4.67 40.75 10.60
C ILE A 155 5.88 40.57 11.52
N MET A 156 7.11 40.63 11.01
CA MET A 156 8.33 40.54 11.83
C MET A 156 8.68 41.82 12.59
N SER A 157 8.21 43.00 12.15
CA SER A 157 8.39 44.26 12.88
C SER A 157 7.39 44.52 14.01
N LEU A 158 6.41 43.64 14.19
CA LEU A 158 5.39 43.71 15.25
C LEU A 158 5.67 42.76 16.44
N ARG A 159 6.89 42.22 16.53
CA ARG A 159 7.38 41.45 17.68
C ARG A 159 8.36 42.25 18.52
#